data_AF-A0A2S4W4K1-F1
#
_entry.id   AF-A0A2S4W4K1-F1
#
_cell.length_a   1.000
_cell.length_b   1.000
_cell.length_c   1.000
_cell.angle_alpha   90.00
_cell.angle_beta   90.00
_cell.angle_gamma   90.00
#
_symmetry.space_group_name_H-M   'P 1'
#
loop_
_entity.id
_entity.type
_entity.pdbx_description
1 polymer ?
#
loop_
_entity_poly.entity_id
_entity_poly.type
_entity_poly.pdbx_seq_one_letter_code
_entity_poly.pdbx_strand_id
1 'polypeptide(L)'
;MAYMARRAQGGRSTQAETAGQGTRLVRRPRKAVEPPDLRVLEDRCQVMVYRIEGLLQLAVEHPLRDATSINFYPSRDLIPLMKLIRVFLTKLSRPTNNRPHPLSGMNPDNLLAIIRSTVRVPGKVEKFLYHCMDIDHASSERIHSGVLDILGALQRPIKIIKRHLSQTVNSGSLQGSHPHLQFTEWLRVWDSHLCLSGCRISGVPETYLNDFRSGCNFSPSKDL
;
A
#
# COMPACT_ATOMS: atom_id res chain seq x y z
N MET A 1 -43.37 -1.89 -61.29
CA MET A 1 -42.56 -0.92 -62.06
C MET A 1 -41.09 -1.18 -61.77
N ALA A 2 -40.22 -1.13 -62.78
CA ALA A 2 -38.80 -1.43 -62.64
C ALA A 2 -37.94 -0.38 -63.34
N TYR A 3 -36.81 -0.03 -62.74
CA TYR A 3 -35.59 0.54 -63.35
C TYR A 3 -34.45 0.13 -62.40
N MET A 4 -33.38 -0.61 -62.78
CA MET A 4 -32.35 -0.36 -63.81
C MET A 4 -31.69 1.02 -63.62
N ALA A 5 -30.37 1.21 -63.54
CA ALA A 5 -29.20 0.31 -63.49
C ALA A 5 -28.06 1.11 -62.77
N ARG A 6 -26.73 0.88 -62.84
CA ARG A 6 -25.83 0.03 -63.66
C ARG A 6 -24.47 -0.11 -62.92
N ARG A 7 -23.63 -1.08 -63.30
CA ARG A 7 -22.19 -1.12 -62.93
C ARG A 7 -21.36 -0.17 -63.80
N ALA A 8 -20.19 0.25 -63.29
CA ALA A 8 -19.00 0.46 -64.11
C ALA A 8 -17.72 0.11 -63.29
N GLN A 9 -16.85 -0.72 -63.86
CA GLN A 9 -15.47 -0.94 -63.37
C GLN A 9 -14.50 -0.12 -64.23
N GLY A 10 -13.41 0.32 -63.62
CA GLY A 10 -12.21 0.84 -64.28
C GLY A 10 -11.29 1.48 -63.23
N GLY A 11 -9.98 1.27 -63.21
CA GLY A 11 -9.14 0.47 -64.10
C GLY A 11 -7.79 1.16 -64.34
N ARG A 12 -6.70 0.61 -63.77
CA ARG A 12 -5.28 0.99 -63.95
C ARG A 12 -4.81 2.37 -63.44
N SER A 13 -4.11 2.33 -62.31
CA SER A 13 -2.65 2.54 -62.20
C SER A 13 -1.97 3.67 -63.00
N THR A 14 -1.51 4.70 -62.29
CA THR A 14 -0.21 5.36 -62.50
C THR A 14 0.43 5.69 -61.15
N GLN A 15 1.73 5.38 -61.00
CA GLN A 15 2.55 5.92 -59.92
C GLN A 15 2.98 7.35 -60.28
N ALA A 16 3.11 8.21 -59.28
CA ALA A 16 4.02 9.35 -59.30
C ALA A 16 4.52 9.59 -57.87
N GLU A 17 5.83 9.69 -57.71
CA GLU A 17 6.50 9.92 -56.43
C GLU A 17 6.40 11.39 -56.02
N THR A 18 6.24 11.70 -54.73
CA THR A 18 7.28 12.36 -53.91
C THR A 18 6.79 12.79 -52.52
N ALA A 19 7.72 12.74 -51.55
CA ALA A 19 7.83 13.56 -50.34
C ALA A 19 6.55 13.86 -49.50
N GLY A 20 6.36 13.09 -48.42
CA GLY A 20 5.45 13.43 -47.31
C GLY A 20 6.07 13.03 -45.98
N GLN A 21 6.72 13.96 -45.29
CA GLN A 21 7.52 13.74 -44.09
C GLN A 21 6.80 12.89 -43.03
N GLY A 22 7.42 11.77 -42.63
CA GLY A 22 6.98 11.03 -41.46
C GLY A 22 7.09 11.90 -40.21
N THR A 23 5.96 12.21 -39.58
CA THR A 23 5.87 12.88 -38.29
C THR A 23 6.39 11.95 -37.20
N ARG A 24 7.72 11.86 -37.11
CA ARG A 24 8.46 11.19 -36.05
C ARG A 24 8.01 11.82 -34.74
N LEU A 25 7.16 11.10 -33.99
CA LEU A 25 6.57 11.58 -32.76
C LEU A 25 7.70 11.85 -31.77
N VAL A 26 8.10 13.12 -31.66
CA VAL A 26 9.21 13.55 -30.82
C VAL A 26 8.79 13.29 -29.38
N ARG A 27 9.22 12.15 -28.84
CA ARG A 27 9.17 11.87 -27.41
C ARG A 27 9.90 13.02 -26.72
N ARG A 28 9.14 13.97 -26.15
CA ARG A 28 9.68 15.00 -25.28
C ARG A 28 10.63 14.30 -24.31
N PRO A 29 11.89 14.74 -24.16
CA PRO A 29 12.78 14.17 -23.17
C PRO A 29 12.05 14.30 -21.83
N ARG A 30 11.73 13.16 -21.20
CA ARG A 30 11.21 13.18 -19.83
C ARG A 30 12.31 13.83 -19.01
N LYS A 31 12.03 15.01 -18.45
CA LYS A 31 12.91 15.67 -17.48
C LYS A 31 13.33 14.60 -16.48
N ALA A 32 14.62 14.45 -16.22
CA ALA A 32 15.11 13.47 -15.27
C ALA A 32 14.35 13.70 -13.96
N VAL A 33 13.57 12.69 -13.54
CA VAL A 33 12.83 12.78 -12.28
C VAL A 33 13.89 12.69 -11.20
N GLU A 34 14.06 13.76 -10.44
CA GLU A 34 15.02 13.78 -9.34
C GLU A 34 14.73 12.59 -8.41
N PRO A 35 15.78 11.89 -7.96
CA PRO A 35 15.62 10.74 -7.09
C PRO A 35 14.92 11.19 -5.80
N PRO A 36 13.88 10.49 -5.31
CA PRO A 36 13.09 11.00 -4.20
C PRO A 36 13.92 11.04 -2.94
N ASP A 37 13.93 12.20 -2.31
CA ASP A 37 14.51 12.39 -1.00
C ASP A 37 13.52 11.98 0.10
N LEU A 38 13.93 12.26 1.33
CA LEU A 38 13.11 11.97 2.51
C LEU A 38 11.84 12.84 2.58
N ARG A 39 11.88 14.10 2.14
CA ARG A 39 10.72 15.01 2.16
C ARG A 39 9.63 14.49 1.22
N VAL A 40 10.01 13.99 0.05
CA VAL A 40 9.07 13.34 -0.89
C VAL A 40 8.44 12.08 -0.28
N LEU A 41 9.16 11.31 0.55
CA LEU A 41 8.53 10.23 1.33
C LEU A 41 7.54 10.79 2.36
N GLU A 42 7.96 11.78 3.14
CA GLU A 42 7.18 12.40 4.21
C GLU A 42 5.83 12.92 3.70
N ASP A 43 5.86 13.77 2.67
CA ASP A 43 4.67 14.32 1.99
C ASP A 43 3.74 13.22 1.47
N ARG A 44 4.30 12.20 0.80
CA ARG A 44 3.51 11.10 0.22
C ARG A 44 2.86 10.27 1.32
N CYS A 45 3.58 9.97 2.40
CA CYS A 45 3.02 9.30 3.56
C CYS A 45 1.94 10.14 4.24
N GLN A 46 2.10 11.47 4.33
CA GLN A 46 1.08 12.36 4.90
C GLN A 46 -0.23 12.35 4.08
N VAL A 47 -0.16 12.36 2.75
CA VAL A 47 -1.36 12.20 1.89
C VAL A 47 -2.01 10.81 2.11
N MET A 48 -1.22 9.75 2.33
CA MET A 48 -1.79 8.42 2.61
C MET A 48 -2.41 8.34 4.02
N VAL A 49 -1.87 9.05 5.02
CA VAL A 49 -2.50 9.21 6.35
C VAL A 49 -3.89 9.79 6.19
N TYR A 50 -4.02 10.93 5.50
CA TYR A 50 -5.31 11.60 5.29
C TYR A 50 -6.35 10.68 4.61
N ARG A 51 -5.94 9.92 3.59
CA ARG A 51 -6.83 8.94 2.93
C ARG A 51 -7.29 7.83 3.88
N ILE A 52 -6.39 7.30 4.71
CA ILE A 52 -6.73 6.27 5.70
C ILE A 52 -7.63 6.84 6.81
N GLU A 53 -7.47 8.11 7.19
CA GLU A 53 -8.33 8.79 8.15
C GLU A 53 -9.76 8.96 7.63
N GLY A 54 -9.94 9.39 6.38
CA GLY A 54 -11.27 9.46 5.76
C GLY A 54 -11.96 8.09 5.67
N LEU A 55 -11.23 7.04 5.30
CA LEU A 55 -11.76 5.67 5.33
C LEU A 55 -12.10 5.19 6.75
N LEU A 56 -11.27 5.54 7.75
CA LEU A 56 -11.48 5.18 9.15
C LEU A 56 -12.71 5.88 9.72
N GLN A 57 -12.94 7.13 9.34
CA GLN A 57 -14.15 7.87 9.68
C GLN A 57 -15.38 7.18 9.06
N LEU A 58 -15.35 6.82 7.77
CA LEU A 58 -16.42 6.08 7.11
C LEU A 58 -16.73 4.75 7.82
N ALA A 59 -15.70 3.97 8.17
CA ALA A 59 -15.84 2.70 8.89
C ALA A 59 -16.44 2.85 10.30
N VAL A 60 -16.23 4.00 10.96
CA VAL A 60 -16.76 4.31 12.30
C VAL A 60 -18.17 4.92 12.25
N GLU A 61 -18.50 5.68 11.20
CA GLU A 61 -19.80 6.34 11.07
C GLU A 61 -20.90 5.43 10.48
N HIS A 62 -20.56 4.58 9.51
CA HIS A 62 -21.53 3.67 8.87
C HIS A 62 -22.43 2.88 9.85
N PRO A 63 -21.92 2.31 10.95
CA PRO A 63 -22.72 1.54 11.92
C PRO A 63 -23.63 2.43 12.79
N LEU A 64 -23.32 3.73 12.91
CA LEU A 64 -24.15 4.69 13.62
C LEU A 64 -25.36 5.14 12.77
N ARG A 65 -25.28 4.97 11.45
CA ARG A 65 -26.35 5.30 10.50
C ARG A 65 -27.33 4.14 10.29
N ASP A 66 -26.87 2.89 10.44
CA ASP A 66 -27.71 1.68 10.48
C ASP A 66 -27.16 0.68 11.52
N ALA A 67 -27.72 0.77 12.73
CA ALA A 67 -27.40 -0.13 13.83
C ALA A 67 -28.00 -1.55 13.68
N THR A 68 -28.84 -1.80 12.66
CA THR A 68 -29.45 -3.12 12.37
C THR A 68 -28.62 -3.97 11.41
N SER A 69 -27.61 -3.39 10.78
CA SER A 69 -26.74 -4.08 9.83
C SER A 69 -25.85 -5.14 10.51
N ILE A 70 -26.19 -6.42 10.31
CA ILE A 70 -25.44 -7.59 10.78
C ILE A 70 -23.99 -7.59 10.24
N ASN A 71 -23.76 -6.95 9.09
CA ASN A 71 -22.45 -6.84 8.43
C ASN A 71 -21.49 -5.82 9.08
N PHE A 72 -21.86 -5.25 10.24
CA PHE A 72 -20.93 -4.44 11.01
C PHE A 72 -19.70 -5.23 11.51
N TYR A 73 -19.80 -6.53 11.75
CA TYR A 73 -18.74 -7.27 12.45
C TYR A 73 -17.36 -7.23 11.77
N PRO A 74 -17.21 -7.52 10.46
CA PRO A 74 -15.93 -7.40 9.75
C PRO A 74 -15.42 -5.95 9.73
N SER A 75 -16.32 -4.98 9.55
CA SER A 75 -16.01 -3.55 9.58
C SER A 75 -15.47 -3.09 10.94
N ARG A 76 -15.99 -3.65 12.04
CA ARG A 76 -15.52 -3.36 13.41
C ARG A 76 -14.12 -3.92 13.65
N ASP A 77 -13.85 -5.15 13.24
CA ASP A 77 -12.54 -5.78 13.44
C ASP A 77 -11.47 -5.23 12.47
N LEU A 78 -11.88 -4.59 11.37
CA LEU A 78 -11.00 -3.83 10.46
C LEU A 78 -10.47 -2.50 11.06
N ILE A 79 -11.23 -1.85 11.95
CA ILE A 79 -10.83 -0.57 12.58
C ILE A 79 -9.43 -0.63 13.25
N PRO A 80 -9.09 -1.66 14.06
CA PRO A 80 -7.73 -1.88 14.56
C PRO A 80 -6.65 -1.89 13.47
N LEU A 81 -6.87 -2.63 12.37
CA LEU A 81 -5.93 -2.72 11.25
C LEU A 81 -5.73 -1.36 10.56
N MET A 82 -6.82 -0.62 10.33
CA MET A 82 -6.76 0.75 9.77
C MET A 82 -6.02 1.73 10.69
N LYS A 83 -6.26 1.65 12.00
CA LYS A 83 -5.52 2.44 13.00
C LYS A 83 -4.02 2.13 12.98
N LEU A 84 -3.63 0.85 12.87
CA LEU A 84 -2.22 0.45 12.75
C LEU A 84 -1.58 0.98 11.47
N ILE A 85 -2.27 0.86 10.33
CA ILE A 85 -1.82 1.42 9.05
C ILE A 85 -1.60 2.93 9.16
N ARG A 86 -2.56 3.66 9.75
CA ARG A 86 -2.42 5.10 10.01
C ARG A 86 -1.17 5.40 10.83
N VAL A 87 -0.98 4.74 11.96
CA VAL A 87 0.18 4.95 12.85
C VAL A 87 1.50 4.69 12.12
N PHE A 88 1.57 3.65 11.28
CA PHE A 88 2.76 3.38 10.46
C PHE A 88 3.04 4.48 9.43
N LEU A 89 2.01 4.92 8.69
CA LEU A 89 2.16 6.01 7.73
C LEU A 89 2.52 7.33 8.42
N THR A 90 1.95 7.64 9.60
CA THR A 90 2.32 8.80 10.43
C THR A 90 3.76 8.72 10.96
N LYS A 91 4.28 7.51 11.20
CA LYS A 91 5.68 7.28 11.59
C LYS A 91 6.68 7.40 10.44
N LEU A 92 6.20 7.40 9.20
CA LEU A 92 6.97 7.68 7.98
C LEU A 92 6.71 9.08 7.41
N SER A 93 5.70 9.80 7.90
CA SER A 93 5.34 11.14 7.39
C SER A 93 6.06 12.30 8.09
N ARG A 94 6.80 12.02 9.17
CA ARG A 94 7.54 13.03 9.93
C ARG A 94 8.56 12.41 10.90
N PRO A 95 9.63 13.14 11.27
CA PRO A 95 10.49 12.75 12.38
C PRO A 95 9.72 12.76 13.71
N THR A 96 10.10 11.89 14.65
CA THR A 96 9.49 11.83 15.99
C THR A 96 10.37 12.58 17.00
N ASN A 97 9.75 13.43 17.84
CA ASN A 97 10.39 14.09 19.00
C ASN A 97 11.69 14.85 18.67
N ASN A 98 11.70 15.64 17.58
CA ASN A 98 12.84 16.44 17.11
C ASN A 98 14.14 15.65 16.83
N ARG A 99 14.07 14.32 16.75
CA ARG A 99 15.19 13.44 16.37
C ARG A 99 15.27 13.33 14.84
N PRO A 100 16.41 12.93 14.27
CA PRO A 100 16.50 12.55 12.86
C PRO A 100 15.44 11.50 12.49
N HIS A 101 14.99 11.52 11.24
CA HIS A 101 14.04 10.54 10.75
C HIS A 101 14.65 9.12 10.81
N PRO A 102 13.90 8.08 11.20
CA PRO A 102 14.43 6.72 11.32
C PRO A 102 14.94 6.08 10.01
N LEU A 103 14.72 6.76 8.87
CA LEU A 103 15.19 6.38 7.53
C LEU A 103 16.21 7.38 6.97
N SER A 104 16.78 8.26 7.79
CA SER A 104 17.88 9.15 7.39
C SER A 104 19.07 8.31 6.89
N GLY A 105 19.59 8.67 5.71
CA GLY A 105 20.64 7.88 5.05
C GLY A 105 20.14 6.67 4.25
N MET A 106 18.82 6.43 4.17
CA MET A 106 18.27 5.46 3.22
C MET A 106 18.49 5.95 1.78
N ASN A 107 18.94 5.07 0.90
CA ASN A 107 19.15 5.42 -0.51
C ASN A 107 17.82 5.73 -1.25
N PRO A 108 17.85 6.57 -2.30
CA PRO A 108 16.63 7.00 -2.98
C PRO A 108 15.82 5.90 -3.66
N ASP A 109 16.46 4.82 -4.13
CA ASP A 109 15.74 3.69 -4.74
C ASP A 109 14.87 2.95 -3.71
N ASN A 110 15.36 2.78 -2.49
CA ASN A 110 14.60 2.24 -1.38
C ASN A 110 13.47 3.17 -0.95
N LEU A 111 13.71 4.49 -0.86
CA LEU A 111 12.66 5.49 -0.60
C LEU A 111 11.56 5.45 -1.68
N LEU A 112 11.95 5.41 -2.96
CA LEU A 112 11.02 5.28 -4.10
C LEU A 112 10.21 3.97 -4.04
N ALA A 113 10.85 2.87 -3.64
CA ALA A 113 10.20 1.58 -3.50
C ALA A 113 9.23 1.54 -2.31
N ILE A 114 9.51 2.26 -1.21
CA ILE A 114 8.55 2.48 -0.11
C ILE A 114 7.35 3.28 -0.64
N ILE A 115 7.55 4.45 -1.23
CA ILE A 115 6.50 5.34 -1.76
C ILE A 115 5.57 4.58 -2.72
N ARG A 116 6.14 3.85 -3.69
CA ARG A 116 5.39 3.05 -4.69
C ARG A 116 4.59 1.90 -4.10
N SER A 117 4.89 1.50 -2.87
CA SER A 117 4.18 0.43 -2.16
C SER A 117 3.12 1.01 -1.22
N THR A 118 3.47 2.02 -0.40
CA THR A 118 2.55 2.66 0.55
C THR A 118 1.38 3.34 -0.15
N VAL A 119 1.57 3.90 -1.37
CA VAL A 119 0.50 4.51 -2.17
C VAL A 119 -0.64 3.53 -2.53
N ARG A 120 -0.38 2.22 -2.50
CA ARG A 120 -1.39 1.18 -2.79
C ARG A 120 -2.26 0.86 -1.59
N VAL A 121 -1.78 1.11 -0.37
CA VAL A 121 -2.43 0.67 0.88
C VAL A 121 -3.84 1.25 1.03
N PRO A 122 -4.09 2.57 0.83
CA PRO A 122 -5.46 3.09 0.97
C PRO A 122 -6.44 2.47 -0.02
N GLY A 123 -6.03 2.20 -1.26
CA GLY A 123 -6.90 1.55 -2.25
C GLY A 123 -7.23 0.09 -1.91
N LYS A 124 -6.33 -0.64 -1.24
CA LYS A 124 -6.61 -1.99 -0.73
C LYS A 124 -7.59 -1.96 0.45
N VAL A 125 -7.38 -1.02 1.38
CA VAL A 125 -8.28 -0.80 2.54
C VAL A 125 -9.67 -0.34 2.08
N GLU A 126 -9.74 0.59 1.12
CA GLU A 126 -10.97 1.10 0.51
C GLU A 126 -11.78 0.00 -0.17
N LYS A 127 -11.14 -0.79 -1.05
CA LYS A 127 -11.78 -1.95 -1.69
C LYS A 127 -12.32 -2.94 -0.66
N PHE A 128 -11.54 -3.22 0.39
CA PHE A 128 -11.95 -4.14 1.43
C PHE A 128 -13.14 -3.63 2.24
N LEU A 129 -13.11 -2.35 2.64
CA LEU A 129 -14.18 -1.69 3.38
C LEU A 129 -15.51 -1.76 2.62
N TYR A 130 -15.51 -1.47 1.32
CA TYR A 130 -16.72 -1.61 0.49
C TYR A 130 -17.22 -3.06 0.41
N HIS A 131 -16.32 -4.06 0.31
CA HIS A 131 -16.73 -5.47 0.35
C HIS A 131 -17.30 -5.91 1.72
N CYS A 132 -16.92 -5.27 2.82
CA CYS A 132 -17.52 -5.51 4.14
C CYS A 132 -18.88 -4.82 4.33
N MET A 133 -19.16 -3.76 3.56
CA MET A 133 -20.44 -3.03 3.60
C MET A 133 -21.50 -3.62 2.65
N ASP A 134 -21.07 -4.41 1.66
CA ASP A 134 -21.93 -5.06 0.68
C ASP A 134 -22.55 -6.36 1.25
N ILE A 135 -23.88 -6.37 1.36
CA ILE A 135 -24.65 -7.36 2.14
C ILE A 135 -24.57 -8.77 1.53
N ASP A 136 -24.48 -8.89 0.21
CA ASP A 136 -24.54 -10.17 -0.51
C ASP A 136 -23.16 -10.82 -0.70
N HIS A 137 -22.08 -10.17 -0.23
CA HIS A 137 -20.74 -10.42 -0.74
C HIS A 137 -19.64 -10.66 0.31
N ALA A 138 -19.96 -10.60 1.61
CA ALA A 138 -19.01 -10.79 2.71
C ALA A 138 -18.74 -12.29 3.05
N SER A 139 -18.29 -13.08 2.07
CA SER A 139 -17.86 -14.47 2.35
C SER A 139 -16.54 -14.52 3.14
N SER A 140 -16.36 -15.54 3.98
CA SER A 140 -15.12 -15.74 4.76
C SER A 140 -13.86 -15.75 3.88
N GLU A 141 -13.93 -16.37 2.71
CA GLU A 141 -12.85 -16.37 1.71
C GLU A 141 -12.49 -14.96 1.21
N ARG A 142 -13.51 -14.12 0.93
CA ARG A 142 -13.30 -12.73 0.51
C ARG A 142 -12.77 -11.86 1.66
N ILE A 143 -13.22 -12.11 2.89
CA ILE A 143 -12.68 -11.48 4.10
C ILE A 143 -11.19 -11.80 4.24
N HIS A 144 -10.82 -13.08 4.18
CA HIS A 144 -9.44 -13.55 4.23
C HIS A 144 -8.58 -12.96 3.09
N SER A 145 -9.04 -13.07 1.84
CA SER A 145 -8.35 -12.55 0.66
C SER A 145 -8.08 -11.05 0.76
N GLY A 146 -9.07 -10.25 1.19
CA GLY A 146 -8.92 -8.81 1.35
C GLY A 146 -7.94 -8.40 2.46
N VAL A 147 -7.90 -9.13 3.57
CA VAL A 147 -6.89 -8.95 4.63
C VAL A 147 -5.49 -9.24 4.07
N LEU A 148 -5.29 -10.35 3.35
CA LEU A 148 -4.01 -10.66 2.72
C LEU A 148 -3.59 -9.58 1.72
N ASP A 149 -4.53 -9.02 0.97
CA ASP A 149 -4.31 -7.94 0.00
C ASP A 149 -3.79 -6.65 0.66
N ILE A 150 -4.29 -6.33 1.86
CA ILE A 150 -3.83 -5.21 2.70
C ILE A 150 -2.44 -5.50 3.29
N LEU A 151 -2.26 -6.67 3.90
CA LEU A 151 -0.98 -7.06 4.51
C LEU A 151 0.14 -7.15 3.45
N GLY A 152 -0.15 -7.69 2.27
CA GLY A 152 0.76 -7.78 1.13
C GLY A 152 1.25 -6.42 0.65
N ALA A 153 0.38 -5.39 0.68
CA ALA A 153 0.77 -4.01 0.34
C ALA A 153 1.77 -3.40 1.35
N LEU A 154 1.74 -3.84 2.61
CA LEU A 154 2.63 -3.38 3.68
C LEU A 154 3.95 -4.17 3.76
N GLN A 155 3.98 -5.43 3.33
CA GLN A 155 5.19 -6.27 3.42
C GLN A 155 6.41 -5.68 2.71
N ARG A 156 6.24 -5.11 1.52
CA ARG A 156 7.36 -4.52 0.76
C ARG A 156 8.04 -3.36 1.50
N PRO A 157 7.33 -2.31 1.97
CA PRO A 157 7.97 -1.24 2.72
C PRO A 157 8.55 -1.75 4.05
N ILE A 158 7.86 -2.65 4.78
CA ILE A 158 8.40 -3.27 6.01
C ILE A 158 9.74 -3.98 5.75
N LYS A 159 9.83 -4.81 4.70
CA LYS A 159 11.06 -5.54 4.35
C LYS A 159 12.22 -4.61 3.96
N ILE A 160 11.94 -3.50 3.27
CA ILE A 160 12.95 -2.47 2.92
C ILE A 160 13.44 -1.77 4.20
N ILE A 161 12.52 -1.35 5.06
CA ILE A 161 12.82 -0.66 6.32
C ILE A 161 13.65 -1.57 7.25
N LYS A 162 13.20 -2.80 7.51
CA LYS A 162 13.94 -3.78 8.34
C LYS A 162 15.37 -3.97 7.83
N ARG A 163 15.57 -4.14 6.52
CA ARG A 163 16.90 -4.27 5.90
C ARG A 163 17.79 -3.04 6.15
N HIS A 164 17.26 -1.84 5.96
CA HIS A 164 18.02 -0.60 6.20
C HIS A 164 18.43 -0.49 7.68
N LEU A 165 17.52 -0.77 8.62
CA LEU A 165 17.82 -0.74 10.05
C LEU A 165 18.92 -1.74 10.43
N SER A 166 18.83 -3.00 9.95
CA SER A 166 19.89 -4.00 10.17
C SER A 166 21.24 -3.58 9.58
N GLN A 167 21.25 -2.96 8.40
CA GLN A 167 22.48 -2.45 7.80
C GLN A 167 23.11 -1.33 8.65
N THR A 168 22.31 -0.37 9.13
CA THR A 168 22.79 0.74 9.98
C THR A 168 23.31 0.29 11.35
N VAL A 169 22.81 -0.82 11.89
CA VAL A 169 23.32 -1.41 13.14
C VAL A 169 24.66 -2.11 12.92
N ASN A 170 24.79 -2.85 11.81
CA ASN A 170 25.98 -3.67 11.52
C ASN A 170 27.18 -2.86 11.00
N SER A 171 26.96 -1.67 10.41
CA SER A 171 28.02 -0.87 9.79
C SER A 171 28.92 -0.11 10.78
N GLY A 172 28.66 -0.16 12.09
CA GLY A 172 29.43 0.57 13.12
C GLY A 172 29.34 2.10 13.04
N SER A 173 28.64 2.63 12.04
CA SER A 173 28.43 4.05 11.78
C SER A 173 27.54 4.66 12.86
N LEU A 174 28.18 5.20 13.90
CA LEU A 174 27.59 5.59 15.18
C LEU A 174 26.92 4.44 15.91
N GLN A 175 27.70 3.84 16.82
CA GLN A 175 27.28 3.06 18.00
C GLN A 175 25.78 3.20 18.30
N GLY A 176 25.02 2.21 17.81
CA GLY A 176 23.56 2.21 17.60
C GLY A 176 22.81 3.46 18.03
N SER A 177 22.78 4.49 17.17
CA SER A 177 22.13 5.75 17.52
C SER A 177 20.70 5.50 18.05
N HIS A 178 20.44 6.00 19.26
CA HIS A 178 19.24 5.68 20.05
C HIS A 178 17.90 5.80 19.27
N PRO A 179 17.71 6.72 18.30
CA PRO A 179 16.51 6.75 17.46
C PRO A 179 16.29 5.48 16.61
N HIS A 180 17.33 4.89 16.02
CA HIS A 180 17.21 3.71 15.16
C HIS A 180 16.83 2.46 15.98
N LEU A 181 17.40 2.30 17.18
CA LEU A 181 17.04 1.20 18.09
C LEU A 181 15.60 1.33 18.59
N GLN A 182 15.18 2.53 19.02
CA GLN A 182 13.79 2.78 19.41
C GLN A 182 12.81 2.51 18.26
N PHE A 183 13.15 2.92 17.03
CA PHE A 183 12.29 2.69 15.88
C PHE A 183 12.25 1.21 15.47
N THR A 184 13.35 0.48 15.61
CA THR A 184 13.40 -0.98 15.37
C THR A 184 12.48 -1.72 16.34
N GLU A 185 12.53 -1.38 17.63
CA GLU A 185 11.67 -1.99 18.64
C GLU A 185 10.20 -1.59 18.46
N TRP A 186 9.92 -0.32 18.18
CA TRP A 186 8.57 0.14 17.84
C TRP A 186 8.01 -0.61 16.62
N LEU A 187 8.82 -0.81 15.57
CA LEU A 187 8.42 -1.53 14.37
C LEU A 187 8.16 -3.01 14.66
N ARG A 188 8.95 -3.65 15.53
CA ARG A 188 8.75 -5.04 15.98
C ARG A 188 7.40 -5.21 16.68
N VAL A 189 7.08 -4.32 17.63
CA VAL A 189 5.80 -4.33 18.35
C VAL A 189 4.64 -4.04 17.40
N TRP A 190 4.76 -3.04 16.52
CA TRP A 190 3.74 -2.68 15.56
C TRP A 190 3.43 -3.81 14.55
N ASP A 191 4.46 -4.46 13.99
CA ASP A 191 4.33 -5.57 13.03
C ASP A 191 3.65 -6.79 13.67
N SER A 192 3.83 -6.96 14.99
CA SER A 192 3.18 -8.01 15.76
C SER A 192 1.69 -7.72 15.95
N HIS A 193 1.31 -6.48 16.29
CA HIS A 193 -0.10 -6.06 16.33
C HIS A 193 -0.77 -6.08 14.94
N LEU A 194 -0.02 -5.79 13.86
CA LEU A 194 -0.50 -5.89 12.50
C LEU A 194 -0.91 -7.34 12.18
N CYS A 195 -0.06 -8.30 12.50
CA CYS A 195 -0.35 -9.72 12.32
C CYS A 195 -1.58 -10.15 13.14
N LEU A 196 -1.61 -9.85 14.44
CA LEU A 196 -2.73 -10.22 15.32
C LEU A 196 -4.07 -9.64 14.84
N SER A 197 -4.07 -8.40 14.33
CA SER A 197 -5.26 -7.77 13.74
C SER A 197 -5.69 -8.50 12.46
N GLY A 198 -4.74 -8.88 11.59
CA GLY A 198 -5.02 -9.67 10.39
C GLY A 198 -5.59 -11.06 10.70
N CYS A 199 -5.03 -11.77 11.70
CA CYS A 199 -5.54 -13.06 12.16
C CYS A 199 -6.99 -12.95 12.62
N ARG A 200 -7.27 -11.96 13.48
CA ARG A 200 -8.60 -11.70 14.04
C ARG A 200 -9.66 -11.44 12.96
N ILE A 201 -9.35 -10.62 11.96
CA ILE A 201 -10.30 -10.31 10.87
C ILE A 201 -10.50 -11.53 9.96
N SER A 202 -9.44 -12.26 9.64
CA SER A 202 -9.49 -13.38 8.68
C SER A 202 -9.96 -14.70 9.28
N GLY A 203 -10.07 -14.81 10.61
CA GLY A 203 -10.44 -16.05 11.32
C GLY A 203 -9.33 -17.13 11.29
N VAL A 204 -8.14 -16.81 10.79
CA VAL A 204 -7.05 -17.77 10.59
C VAL A 204 -6.06 -17.73 11.76
N PRO A 205 -5.56 -18.89 12.25
CA PRO A 205 -4.51 -18.93 13.26
C PRO A 205 -3.24 -18.16 12.88
N GLU A 206 -2.58 -17.57 13.88
CA GLU A 206 -1.37 -16.75 13.71
C GLU A 206 -0.22 -17.49 12.99
N THR A 207 -0.20 -18.81 13.09
CA THR A 207 0.75 -19.69 12.39
C THR A 207 0.69 -19.61 10.86
N TYR A 208 -0.45 -19.30 10.24
CA TYR A 208 -0.53 -19.20 8.77
C TYR A 208 -0.12 -17.82 8.24
N LEU A 209 -0.28 -16.75 9.05
CA LEU A 209 0.32 -15.47 8.71
C LEU A 209 1.84 -15.47 8.99
N ASN A 210 2.39 -16.51 9.61
CA ASN A 210 3.84 -16.61 9.83
C ASN A 210 4.66 -16.77 8.53
N ASP A 211 4.09 -17.26 7.43
CA ASP A 211 4.77 -17.32 6.13
C ASP A 211 5.08 -15.92 5.54
N PHE A 212 4.34 -14.90 5.97
CA PHE A 212 4.65 -13.50 5.66
C PHE A 212 5.69 -12.89 6.61
N ARG A 213 6.15 -13.66 7.60
CA ARG A 213 6.64 -13.17 8.91
C ARG A 213 7.87 -13.97 9.36
N SER A 214 8.94 -13.89 8.58
CA SER A 214 10.27 -14.27 9.06
C SER A 214 10.66 -13.39 10.27
N GLY A 215 10.37 -13.87 11.49
CA GLY A 215 10.87 -13.30 12.75
C GLY A 215 9.87 -12.70 13.75
N CYS A 216 8.61 -13.13 13.82
CA CYS A 216 7.75 -12.82 14.98
C CYS A 216 7.53 -14.07 15.84
N ASN A 217 8.42 -14.27 16.81
CA ASN A 217 8.20 -15.21 17.89
C ASN A 217 7.43 -14.50 19.01
N PHE A 218 6.16 -14.84 19.19
CA PHE A 218 5.45 -14.68 20.44
C PHE A 218 4.96 -16.07 20.88
N SER A 219 5.80 -16.77 21.63
CA SER A 219 5.27 -17.74 22.59
C SER A 219 4.57 -16.94 23.69
N PRO A 220 3.30 -17.19 24.02
CA PRO A 220 2.81 -16.80 25.33
C PRO A 220 3.62 -17.58 26.37
N SER A 221 4.25 -16.87 27.33
CA SER A 221 4.82 -17.56 28.49
C SER A 221 3.67 -18.25 29.21
N LYS A 222 3.77 -19.57 29.38
CA LYS A 222 2.79 -20.34 30.15
C LYS A 222 3.14 -20.23 31.64
N ASP A 223 3.10 -19.02 32.16
CA ASP A 223 3.39 -18.70 33.57
C ASP A 223 2.36 -17.71 34.11
N LEU A 224 1.18 -18.25 34.45
CA LEU A 224 0.22 -17.75 35.45
C LEU A 224 -0.81 -18.86 35.73
#